data_AF-A0A286HIK7-F1
#
_entry.id   AF-A0A286HIK7-F1
#
_cell.length_a   1.000
_cell.length_b   1.000
_cell.length_c   1.000
_cell.angle_alpha   90.00
_cell.angle_beta   90.00
_cell.angle_gamma   90.00
#
_symmetry.space_group_name_H-M   'P 1'
#
loop_
_entity.id
_entity.type
_entity.pdbx_description
1 polymer ?
#
loop_
_entity_poly.entity_id
_entity_poly.type
_entity_poly.pdbx_seq_one_letter_code
_entity_poly.pdbx_strand_id
1 'polypeptide(L)'
;MSITARTTRRTAGSAAVAAASFLLLAGAGILAAPSAFAGVPGGTSAADRNSDFNGDGYTDLLTGVPEGTVDGKEGAGYVTVQYGAPNGVGTRTTVPKGRVQVISQSTKGVPGTSEAWDDFGQAVATGDLDGDGYDDAVVGAPGEDEGSVADAGRVTVLYGSKAGLGAERTASVTAAKPAAGARFGLAVAAARFSGDTDADQLVVVDQKVGLRVFTYHAGVLRPVGAPHSTGHRLQPAYVTTGDYDRDGFADLVVSGYSPEDDYTKGWSAYYAGGAEGLTYRRDLHGGLGSASGDINGDGYDDLVLGQPSAADDATGDADAPGGLVGVYYGGQDGPGSAPQWWSQNSPGVPGTAEQGDAWGADLSVADVNGDGYADLAVGAPGEDVGSVADAGAVWLLRGSRTGLTGTGAQSFDQNTRGIPGTAEADDGWGAQVRLADTDGDGRAELLAAAPAENAGDGAVWLLPASSRGLLADGSWSYGAAALGGHAHAARFGAVIDE
;
A
#
# COMPACT_ATOMS: atom_id res chain seq x y z
N MET A 1 44.14 -2.49 68.01
CA MET A 1 43.37 -1.83 66.92
C MET A 1 43.49 -2.70 65.69
N SER A 2 42.49 -3.54 65.44
CA SER A 2 42.43 -4.45 64.30
C SER A 2 41.16 -4.10 63.53
N ILE A 3 41.31 -3.65 62.29
CA ILE A 3 40.20 -3.30 61.40
C ILE A 3 39.88 -4.55 60.60
N THR A 4 38.75 -5.20 60.92
CA THR A 4 38.20 -6.31 60.16
C THR A 4 37.09 -5.77 59.27
N ALA A 5 37.36 -5.66 57.97
CA ALA A 5 36.36 -5.28 56.96
C ALA A 5 35.43 -6.48 56.69
N ARG A 6 34.12 -6.27 56.90
CA ARG A 6 33.06 -7.20 56.48
C ARG A 6 32.98 -7.22 54.95
N THR A 7 33.08 -8.42 54.38
CA THR A 7 32.76 -8.70 52.98
C THR A 7 31.24 -8.84 52.84
N THR A 8 30.59 -7.93 52.13
CA THR A 8 29.24 -8.13 51.59
C THR A 8 29.36 -8.60 50.15
N ARG A 9 29.00 -9.87 49.89
CA ARG A 9 28.79 -10.37 48.52
C ARG A 9 27.52 -9.71 47.97
N ARG A 10 27.68 -8.83 46.99
CA ARG A 10 26.61 -8.50 46.03
C ARG A 10 26.69 -9.52 44.91
N THR A 11 25.69 -10.41 44.82
CA THR A 11 25.42 -11.18 43.61
C THR A 11 24.82 -10.20 42.59
N ALA A 12 25.64 -9.76 41.63
CA ALA A 12 25.13 -9.17 40.41
C ALA A 12 24.59 -10.32 39.56
N GLY A 13 23.26 -10.42 39.44
CA GLY A 13 22.64 -11.19 38.38
C GLY A 13 22.88 -10.44 37.08
N SER A 14 23.73 -10.98 36.22
CA SER A 14 23.87 -10.51 34.85
C SER A 14 22.59 -10.87 34.09
N ALA A 15 21.71 -9.90 33.88
CA ALA A 15 20.74 -9.97 32.80
C ALA A 15 21.54 -9.86 31.50
N ALA A 16 21.61 -10.96 30.76
CA ALA A 16 22.12 -10.96 29.40
C ALA A 16 21.09 -10.25 28.52
N VAL A 17 21.36 -8.98 28.19
CA VAL A 17 20.69 -8.30 27.08
C VAL A 17 21.25 -8.95 25.81
N ALA A 18 20.48 -9.86 25.21
CA ALA A 18 20.77 -10.33 23.87
C ALA A 18 20.40 -9.20 22.91
N ALA A 19 21.39 -8.42 22.50
CA ALA A 19 21.24 -7.50 21.37
C ALA A 19 21.08 -8.35 20.11
N ALA A 20 19.84 -8.54 19.65
CA ALA A 20 19.57 -9.09 18.33
C ALA A 20 20.10 -8.09 17.29
N SER A 21 21.27 -8.40 16.74
CA SER A 21 21.82 -7.67 15.61
C SER A 21 21.07 -8.13 14.37
N PHE A 22 20.13 -7.32 13.88
CA PHE A 22 19.48 -7.53 12.59
C PHE A 22 20.53 -7.42 11.48
N LEU A 23 21.01 -8.56 11.01
CA LEU A 23 21.77 -8.68 9.78
C LEU A 23 20.77 -8.92 8.66
N LEU A 24 20.47 -7.87 7.88
CA LEU A 24 19.84 -7.95 6.56
C LEU A 24 20.80 -8.68 5.59
N LEU A 25 20.89 -10.00 5.74
CA LEU A 25 21.53 -10.91 4.82
C LEU A 25 20.44 -11.76 4.18
N ALA A 26 20.05 -11.39 2.96
CA ALA A 26 19.36 -12.21 1.96
C ALA A 26 18.41 -13.30 2.53
N GLY A 27 17.15 -12.94 2.78
CA GLY A 27 16.10 -13.89 3.12
C GLY A 27 14.79 -13.18 3.40
N ALA A 28 13.86 -13.25 2.45
CA ALA A 28 12.40 -13.07 2.59
C ALA A 28 11.89 -12.14 3.71
N GLY A 29 12.35 -10.88 3.73
CA GLY A 29 11.60 -9.84 4.43
C GLY A 29 10.31 -9.59 3.64
N ILE A 30 9.15 -9.73 4.29
CA ILE A 30 7.87 -9.29 3.73
C ILE A 30 7.94 -7.76 3.64
N LEU A 31 8.49 -7.25 2.54
CA LEU A 31 8.20 -5.90 2.10
C LEU A 31 6.81 -6.00 1.47
N ALA A 32 5.79 -5.49 2.16
CA ALA A 32 4.54 -5.15 1.49
C ALA A 32 4.90 -4.20 0.34
N ALA A 33 4.35 -4.45 -0.83
CA ALA A 33 4.65 -3.60 -1.96
C ALA A 33 3.67 -2.42 -1.98
N PRO A 34 4.08 -1.27 -2.54
CA PRO A 34 3.30 -0.05 -2.54
C PRO A 34 1.94 -0.25 -3.21
N SER A 35 0.88 0.05 -2.47
CA SER A 35 -0.42 0.37 -3.02
C SER A 35 -0.38 1.78 -3.61
N ALA A 36 -1.01 2.00 -4.77
CA ALA A 36 -1.12 3.34 -5.37
C ALA A 36 -2.40 3.47 -6.20
N PHE A 37 -2.75 4.72 -6.52
CA PHE A 37 -4.16 5.16 -6.55
C PHE A 37 -4.74 5.54 -7.93
N ALA A 38 -6.08 5.41 -8.13
CA ALA A 38 -6.90 5.85 -9.31
C ALA A 38 -7.71 7.13 -9.07
N GLY A 39 -8.37 7.69 -10.09
CA GLY A 39 -9.49 8.61 -9.90
C GLY A 39 -10.18 9.04 -11.19
N VAL A 40 -11.33 9.71 -11.05
CA VAL A 40 -12.02 10.43 -12.15
C VAL A 40 -11.00 11.22 -12.97
N PRO A 41 -11.06 11.31 -14.32
CA PRO A 41 -10.13 12.14 -15.09
C PRO A 41 -9.88 13.51 -14.46
N GLY A 42 -8.63 13.73 -14.06
CA GLY A 42 -8.22 14.96 -13.41
C GLY A 42 -8.56 15.05 -11.92
N GLY A 43 -8.83 13.93 -11.26
CA GLY A 43 -8.99 13.79 -9.82
C GLY A 43 -7.70 14.16 -9.09
N THR A 44 -7.86 14.90 -8.01
CA THR A 44 -6.72 15.47 -7.27
C THR A 44 -6.71 14.98 -5.84
N SER A 45 -7.90 14.76 -5.27
CA SER A 45 -8.07 14.31 -3.90
C SER A 45 -8.04 12.79 -3.77
N ALA A 46 -7.76 12.35 -2.56
CA ALA A 46 -7.81 10.95 -2.17
C ALA A 46 -9.21 10.34 -2.23
N ALA A 47 -10.27 11.15 -2.21
CA ALA A 47 -11.65 10.67 -2.33
C ALA A 47 -12.13 10.57 -3.78
N ASP A 48 -11.42 11.18 -4.73
CA ASP A 48 -11.74 11.07 -6.17
C ASP A 48 -11.38 9.68 -6.72
N ARG A 49 -10.82 8.80 -5.87
CA ARG A 49 -10.30 7.51 -6.22
C ARG A 49 -11.38 6.46 -6.30
N ASN A 50 -11.69 6.04 -7.52
CA ASN A 50 -12.75 5.09 -7.76
C ASN A 50 -12.34 4.13 -8.89
N SER A 51 -11.27 3.34 -8.72
CA SER A 51 -10.77 2.36 -9.71
C SER A 51 -11.92 1.72 -10.50
N ASP A 52 -12.32 2.26 -11.64
CA ASP A 52 -13.47 1.81 -12.43
C ASP A 52 -13.00 1.64 -13.87
N PHE A 53 -12.33 0.50 -14.09
CA PHE A 53 -11.73 0.15 -15.36
C PHE A 53 -12.77 -0.04 -16.47
N ASN A 54 -14.06 -0.09 -16.10
CA ASN A 54 -15.15 -0.51 -16.95
C ASN A 54 -16.28 0.51 -17.11
N GLY A 55 -16.22 1.60 -16.34
CA GLY A 55 -17.09 2.76 -16.39
C GLY A 55 -18.52 2.45 -15.97
N ASP A 56 -18.72 1.49 -15.07
CA ASP A 56 -20.05 1.11 -14.58
C ASP A 56 -20.46 1.78 -13.26
N GLY A 57 -19.55 2.57 -12.67
CA GLY A 57 -19.76 3.37 -11.47
C GLY A 57 -19.56 2.60 -10.17
N TYR A 58 -18.96 1.41 -10.22
CA TYR A 58 -18.56 0.64 -9.04
C TYR A 58 -17.05 0.53 -8.96
N THR A 59 -16.49 0.60 -7.76
CA THR A 59 -15.05 0.39 -7.57
C THR A 59 -14.68 -1.06 -7.87
N ASP A 60 -13.84 -1.23 -8.89
CA ASP A 60 -13.10 -2.44 -9.24
C ASP A 60 -11.83 -2.58 -8.37
N LEU A 61 -11.32 -3.80 -8.28
CA LEU A 61 -10.12 -4.12 -7.51
C LEU A 61 -9.05 -4.74 -8.41
N LEU A 62 -7.81 -4.28 -8.27
CA LEU A 62 -6.61 -4.80 -8.92
C LEU A 62 -5.64 -5.34 -7.87
N THR A 63 -5.44 -6.65 -7.87
CA THR A 63 -4.54 -7.32 -6.92
C THR A 63 -3.29 -7.79 -7.63
N GLY A 64 -2.13 -7.39 -7.12
CA GLY A 64 -0.81 -7.86 -7.51
C GLY A 64 -0.50 -9.25 -6.98
N VAL A 65 0.10 -10.09 -7.82
CA VAL A 65 0.51 -11.46 -7.50
C VAL A 65 1.93 -11.70 -8.03
N PRO A 66 2.94 -10.98 -7.49
CA PRO A 66 4.27 -10.89 -8.10
C PRO A 66 5.01 -12.24 -8.14
N GLU A 67 4.80 -13.11 -7.16
CA GLU A 67 5.47 -14.42 -7.11
C GLU A 67 4.70 -15.51 -7.89
N GLY A 68 3.57 -15.13 -8.51
CA GLY A 68 2.70 -16.01 -9.28
C GLY A 68 3.41 -16.72 -10.44
N THR A 69 3.13 -18.01 -10.59
CA THR A 69 3.66 -18.79 -11.72
C THR A 69 2.84 -18.57 -13.00
N VAL A 70 3.51 -18.20 -14.09
CA VAL A 70 2.91 -18.05 -15.43
C VAL A 70 3.65 -18.93 -16.42
N ASP A 71 2.93 -19.77 -17.18
CA ASP A 71 3.51 -20.69 -18.19
C ASP A 71 4.72 -21.53 -17.69
N GLY A 72 4.69 -21.90 -16.40
CA GLY A 72 5.76 -22.68 -15.74
C GLY A 72 6.96 -21.85 -15.29
N LYS A 73 6.87 -20.52 -15.31
CA LYS A 73 7.86 -19.57 -14.81
C LYS A 73 7.44 -19.06 -13.44
N GLU A 74 8.09 -19.57 -12.41
CA GLU A 74 7.94 -19.11 -11.02
C GLU A 74 8.39 -17.64 -10.91
N GLY A 75 7.67 -16.83 -10.14
CA GLY A 75 8.00 -15.41 -9.97
C GLY A 75 7.79 -14.54 -11.21
N ALA A 76 7.19 -15.06 -12.29
CA ALA A 76 6.84 -14.23 -13.44
C ALA A 76 5.84 -13.13 -13.07
N GLY A 77 4.92 -13.48 -12.17
CA GLY A 77 3.90 -12.58 -11.67
C GLY A 77 2.72 -12.39 -12.60
N TYR A 78 1.61 -12.00 -12.00
CA TYR A 78 0.39 -11.58 -12.70
C TYR A 78 -0.41 -10.63 -11.81
N VAL A 79 -1.42 -9.99 -12.38
CA VAL A 79 -2.44 -9.26 -11.62
C VAL A 79 -3.80 -9.92 -11.82
N THR A 80 -4.67 -9.78 -10.82
CA THR A 80 -6.08 -10.15 -10.95
C THR A 80 -6.96 -8.92 -10.85
N VAL A 81 -8.03 -8.88 -11.64
CA VAL A 81 -9.06 -7.85 -11.54
C VAL A 81 -10.35 -8.48 -11.04
N GLN A 82 -11.02 -7.85 -10.08
CA GLN A 82 -12.40 -8.13 -9.71
C GLN A 82 -13.22 -6.87 -9.98
N TYR A 83 -14.24 -6.98 -10.83
CA TYR A 83 -15.04 -5.81 -11.15
C TYR A 83 -16.14 -5.61 -10.11
N GLY A 84 -16.34 -4.36 -9.69
CA GLY A 84 -17.38 -3.94 -8.76
C GLY A 84 -18.78 -4.16 -9.35
N ALA A 85 -19.80 -4.16 -8.50
CA ALA A 85 -21.18 -4.38 -8.90
C ALA A 85 -22.14 -3.94 -7.77
N PRO A 86 -23.47 -3.84 -8.00
CA PRO A 86 -24.43 -3.43 -6.96
C PRO A 86 -24.49 -4.33 -5.70
N ASN A 87 -23.74 -5.43 -5.64
CA ASN A 87 -23.63 -6.27 -4.43
C ASN A 87 -22.16 -6.54 -4.07
N GLY A 88 -21.26 -5.64 -4.48
CA GLY A 88 -19.83 -5.73 -4.28
C GLY A 88 -19.12 -6.61 -5.30
N VAL A 89 -17.85 -6.87 -5.03
CA VAL A 89 -17.01 -7.79 -5.82
C VAL A 89 -17.34 -9.27 -5.56
N GLY A 90 -16.89 -10.11 -6.48
CA GLY A 90 -17.01 -11.56 -6.37
C GLY A 90 -15.92 -12.32 -7.11
N THR A 91 -15.95 -13.65 -6.99
CA THR A 91 -15.04 -14.58 -7.64
C THR A 91 -15.61 -15.08 -8.97
N ARG A 92 -14.90 -15.97 -9.68
CA ARG A 92 -15.43 -16.67 -10.86
C ARG A 92 -16.76 -17.40 -10.63
N THR A 93 -17.05 -17.74 -9.38
CA THR A 93 -18.17 -18.62 -9.01
C THR A 93 -19.24 -17.93 -8.17
N THR A 94 -19.06 -16.67 -7.79
CA THR A 94 -20.00 -15.92 -6.93
C THR A 94 -20.60 -14.68 -7.64
N VAL A 95 -21.63 -14.10 -7.02
CA VAL A 95 -22.56 -13.03 -7.48
C VAL A 95 -21.86 -11.84 -8.19
N PRO A 96 -22.49 -11.15 -9.17
CA PRO A 96 -23.39 -11.62 -10.22
C PRO A 96 -22.63 -11.64 -11.56
N LYS A 97 -22.25 -12.84 -12.05
CA LYS A 97 -21.26 -12.98 -13.16
C LYS A 97 -20.00 -12.16 -12.85
N GLY A 98 -19.37 -12.39 -11.70
CA GLY A 98 -18.10 -11.76 -11.32
C GLY A 98 -17.17 -11.73 -12.54
N ARG A 99 -17.09 -10.56 -13.17
CA ARG A 99 -16.15 -10.34 -14.25
C ARG A 99 -14.86 -10.33 -13.49
N VAL A 100 -14.02 -11.31 -13.75
CA VAL A 100 -12.68 -11.34 -13.19
C VAL A 100 -11.73 -11.53 -14.35
N GLN A 101 -10.55 -10.97 -14.22
CA GLN A 101 -9.48 -11.14 -15.19
C GLN A 101 -8.21 -11.56 -14.47
N VAL A 102 -7.38 -12.31 -15.18
CA VAL A 102 -6.02 -12.63 -14.78
C VAL A 102 -5.14 -12.19 -15.93
N ILE A 103 -4.22 -11.27 -15.65
CA ILE A 103 -3.42 -10.60 -16.67
C ILE A 103 -1.94 -10.74 -16.29
N SER A 104 -1.15 -11.21 -17.24
CA SER A 104 0.31 -11.31 -17.16
C SER A 104 0.92 -10.81 -18.46
N GLN A 105 2.24 -10.74 -18.56
CA GLN A 105 2.92 -10.48 -19.84
C GLN A 105 2.70 -11.57 -20.90
N SER A 106 2.22 -12.76 -20.49
CA SER A 106 1.81 -13.81 -21.42
C SER A 106 0.37 -13.65 -21.92
N THR A 107 -0.41 -12.73 -21.35
CA THR A 107 -1.76 -12.42 -21.83
C THR A 107 -1.69 -11.75 -23.20
N LYS A 108 -2.50 -12.24 -24.15
CA LYS A 108 -2.51 -11.73 -25.52
C LYS A 108 -2.73 -10.21 -25.55
N GLY A 109 -1.79 -9.50 -26.17
CA GLY A 109 -1.86 -8.04 -26.33
C GLY A 109 -1.14 -7.28 -25.24
N VAL A 110 -0.70 -7.93 -24.16
CA VAL A 110 0.18 -7.33 -23.16
C VAL A 110 1.62 -7.36 -23.68
N PRO A 111 2.37 -6.23 -23.65
CA PRO A 111 3.77 -6.20 -24.07
C PRO A 111 4.69 -6.99 -23.14
N GLY A 112 5.78 -7.51 -23.70
CA GLY A 112 6.77 -8.30 -22.96
C GLY A 112 6.55 -9.80 -23.08
N THR A 113 7.30 -10.56 -22.28
CA THR A 113 7.19 -12.02 -22.17
C THR A 113 7.41 -12.40 -20.72
N SER A 114 6.64 -13.35 -20.19
CA SER A 114 6.87 -13.83 -18.83
C SER A 114 8.17 -14.63 -18.72
N GLU A 115 9.06 -14.16 -17.86
CA GLU A 115 10.30 -14.80 -17.45
C GLU A 115 10.24 -15.12 -15.96
N ALA A 116 11.21 -15.87 -15.44
CA ALA A 116 11.16 -16.23 -14.03
C ALA A 116 11.70 -15.06 -13.21
N TRP A 117 11.00 -14.68 -12.14
CA TRP A 117 11.36 -13.58 -11.23
C TRP A 117 11.25 -12.16 -11.82
N ASP A 118 10.35 -11.95 -12.78
CA ASP A 118 10.03 -10.60 -13.30
C ASP A 118 9.22 -9.76 -12.30
N ASP A 119 8.55 -10.43 -11.37
CA ASP A 119 7.70 -9.84 -10.33
C ASP A 119 6.59 -8.95 -10.91
N PHE A 120 5.96 -9.33 -12.05
CA PHE A 120 4.84 -8.57 -12.63
C PHE A 120 3.67 -8.49 -11.64
N GLY A 121 3.26 -7.27 -11.30
CA GLY A 121 2.29 -7.04 -10.22
C GLY A 121 2.92 -6.74 -8.87
N GLN A 122 4.24 -6.54 -8.79
CA GLN A 122 4.90 -6.08 -7.56
C GLN A 122 4.55 -4.64 -7.21
N ALA A 123 4.10 -3.82 -8.15
CA ALA A 123 3.55 -2.52 -7.83
C ALA A 123 2.36 -2.28 -8.76
N VAL A 124 1.27 -1.77 -8.20
CA VAL A 124 0.09 -1.41 -8.97
C VAL A 124 -0.37 -0.01 -8.64
N ALA A 125 -0.81 0.72 -9.65
CA ALA A 125 -1.53 1.97 -9.51
C ALA A 125 -2.68 1.98 -10.52
N THR A 126 -3.61 2.89 -10.33
CA THR A 126 -4.78 3.03 -11.22
C THR A 126 -4.94 4.50 -11.62
N GLY A 127 -5.87 4.87 -12.49
CA GLY A 127 -6.11 6.28 -12.85
C GLY A 127 -6.27 6.50 -14.35
N ASP A 128 -6.89 7.60 -14.76
CA ASP A 128 -7.22 7.87 -16.17
C ASP A 128 -6.04 8.53 -16.88
N LEU A 129 -5.06 7.72 -17.29
CA LEU A 129 -3.82 8.21 -17.90
C LEU A 129 -4.06 8.77 -19.30
N ASP A 130 -5.12 8.38 -20.00
CA ASP A 130 -5.38 8.83 -21.36
C ASP A 130 -6.53 9.83 -21.54
N GLY A 131 -7.26 10.10 -20.45
CA GLY A 131 -8.35 11.07 -20.36
C GLY A 131 -9.62 10.61 -21.06
N ASP A 132 -9.85 9.30 -21.20
CA ASP A 132 -11.00 8.76 -21.92
C ASP A 132 -12.22 8.49 -21.02
N GLY A 133 -12.06 8.65 -19.71
CA GLY A 133 -13.10 8.48 -18.70
C GLY A 133 -13.25 7.06 -18.16
N TYR A 134 -12.31 6.16 -18.46
CA TYR A 134 -12.16 4.87 -17.78
C TYR A 134 -10.84 4.88 -17.02
N ASP A 135 -10.82 4.33 -15.80
CA ASP A 135 -9.55 4.17 -15.11
C ASP A 135 -8.67 3.17 -15.85
N ASP A 136 -7.37 3.44 -15.87
CA ASP A 136 -6.34 2.54 -16.35
C ASP A 136 -5.68 1.82 -15.19
N ALA A 137 -4.99 0.72 -15.48
CA ALA A 137 -4.11 0.07 -14.52
C ALA A 137 -2.66 0.21 -14.96
N VAL A 138 -1.80 0.52 -14.00
CA VAL A 138 -0.35 0.56 -14.12
C VAL A 138 0.21 -0.60 -13.33
N VAL A 139 1.05 -1.41 -13.96
CA VAL A 139 1.62 -2.61 -13.36
C VAL A 139 3.14 -2.63 -13.52
N GLY A 140 3.85 -2.64 -12.40
CA GLY A 140 5.29 -2.80 -12.35
C GLY A 140 5.73 -4.25 -12.47
N ALA A 141 6.83 -4.47 -13.20
CA ALA A 141 7.60 -5.72 -13.28
C ALA A 141 9.07 -5.36 -13.07
N PRO A 142 9.49 -5.05 -11.83
CA PRO A 142 10.84 -4.55 -11.56
C PRO A 142 11.93 -5.61 -11.76
N GLY A 143 11.59 -6.90 -11.81
CA GLY A 143 12.53 -7.97 -12.15
C GLY A 143 12.78 -8.14 -13.66
N GLU A 144 11.96 -7.52 -14.51
CA GLU A 144 12.05 -7.67 -15.98
C GLU A 144 13.45 -7.32 -16.52
N ASP A 145 13.95 -8.20 -17.38
CA ASP A 145 15.14 -7.97 -18.19
C ASP A 145 14.83 -7.08 -19.42
N GLU A 146 15.60 -6.00 -19.60
CA GLU A 146 15.53 -5.20 -20.83
C GLU A 146 16.61 -5.65 -21.82
N GLY A 147 16.27 -6.65 -22.63
CA GLY A 147 17.15 -7.23 -23.64
C GLY A 147 18.27 -8.07 -23.02
N SER A 148 19.40 -7.46 -22.70
CA SER A 148 20.51 -8.13 -22.00
C SER A 148 20.88 -7.43 -20.69
N VAL A 149 20.04 -6.50 -20.24
CA VAL A 149 20.25 -5.72 -19.03
C VAL A 149 19.38 -6.31 -17.95
N ALA A 150 20.01 -7.08 -17.05
CA ALA A 150 19.32 -7.86 -16.04
C ALA A 150 18.58 -6.98 -15.02
N ASP A 151 17.36 -7.32 -14.63
CA ASP A 151 16.57 -6.62 -13.60
C ASP A 151 16.49 -5.10 -13.85
N ALA A 152 16.36 -4.70 -15.12
CA ALA A 152 16.23 -3.30 -15.48
C ALA A 152 14.86 -2.75 -15.08
N GLY A 153 13.84 -3.60 -15.15
CA GLY A 153 12.46 -3.34 -14.81
C GLY A 153 11.66 -2.68 -15.95
N ARG A 154 10.34 -2.93 -15.92
CA ARG A 154 9.35 -2.41 -16.86
C ARG A 154 8.09 -1.98 -16.10
N VAL A 155 7.38 -1.01 -16.67
CA VAL A 155 5.98 -0.72 -16.30
C VAL A 155 5.08 -0.97 -17.50
N THR A 156 3.97 -1.67 -17.27
CA THR A 156 2.92 -1.93 -18.25
C THR A 156 1.69 -1.12 -17.88
N VAL A 157 1.05 -0.48 -18.86
CA VAL A 157 -0.24 0.17 -18.69
C VAL A 157 -1.29 -0.63 -19.45
N LEU A 158 -2.34 -1.02 -18.75
CA LEU A 158 -3.52 -1.69 -19.29
C LEU A 158 -4.62 -0.65 -19.29
N TYR A 159 -5.09 -0.25 -20.47
CA TYR A 159 -6.06 0.83 -20.54
C TYR A 159 -7.47 0.33 -20.22
N GLY A 160 -8.22 1.14 -19.46
CA GLY A 160 -9.63 0.96 -19.19
C GLY A 160 -10.47 1.01 -20.45
N SER A 161 -11.65 0.41 -20.40
CA SER A 161 -12.67 0.54 -21.42
C SER A 161 -13.96 -0.07 -20.93
N LYS A 162 -15.08 0.17 -21.61
CA LYS A 162 -16.32 -0.60 -21.38
C LYS A 162 -16.14 -2.14 -21.49
N ALA A 163 -15.16 -2.58 -22.28
CA ALA A 163 -14.78 -3.98 -22.41
C ALA A 163 -13.83 -4.47 -21.28
N GLY A 164 -13.61 -3.64 -20.26
CA GLY A 164 -12.69 -3.86 -19.16
C GLY A 164 -11.25 -3.57 -19.55
N LEU A 165 -10.39 -3.84 -18.58
CA LEU A 165 -8.97 -3.54 -18.59
C LEU A 165 -8.21 -4.29 -19.70
N GLY A 166 -7.39 -3.56 -20.47
CA GLY A 166 -6.47 -4.11 -21.47
C GLY A 166 -7.14 -4.75 -22.70
N ALA A 167 -8.46 -4.66 -22.83
CA ALA A 167 -9.21 -5.29 -23.92
C ALA A 167 -8.97 -4.60 -25.27
N GLU A 168 -8.82 -3.27 -25.26
CA GLU A 168 -8.65 -2.47 -26.47
C GLU A 168 -7.21 -2.00 -26.68
N ARG A 169 -6.51 -1.62 -25.60
CA ARG A 169 -5.18 -1.03 -25.68
C ARG A 169 -4.33 -1.37 -24.47
N THR A 170 -3.03 -1.50 -24.72
CA THR A 170 -1.98 -1.63 -23.70
C THR A 170 -0.77 -0.80 -24.14
N ALA A 171 0.06 -0.43 -23.19
CA ALA A 171 1.35 0.21 -23.43
C ALA A 171 2.38 -0.32 -22.43
N SER A 172 3.66 -0.04 -22.69
CA SER A 172 4.72 -0.28 -21.72
C SER A 172 5.75 0.84 -21.79
N VAL A 173 6.32 1.19 -20.66
CA VAL A 173 7.39 2.17 -20.53
C VAL A 173 8.58 1.59 -19.77
N THR A 174 9.76 2.06 -20.10
CA THR A 174 11.04 1.63 -19.52
C THR A 174 11.92 2.85 -19.26
N ALA A 175 12.98 2.67 -18.46
CA ALA A 175 14.00 3.70 -18.32
C ALA A 175 14.65 3.98 -19.69
N ALA A 176 14.81 5.27 -20.05
CA ALA A 176 15.45 5.67 -21.32
C ALA A 176 16.89 5.13 -21.50
N LYS A 177 17.54 4.78 -20.38
CA LYS A 177 18.82 4.08 -20.32
C LYS A 177 18.72 2.98 -19.28
N PRO A 178 18.27 1.77 -19.66
CA PRO A 178 18.17 0.64 -18.73
C PRO A 178 19.53 0.38 -18.08
N ALA A 179 19.52 0.07 -16.79
CA ALA A 179 20.70 -0.27 -16.02
C ALA A 179 20.43 -1.53 -15.19
N ALA A 180 21.42 -2.42 -15.11
CA ALA A 180 21.20 -3.71 -14.45
C ALA A 180 20.88 -3.52 -12.97
N GLY A 181 19.83 -4.16 -12.44
CA GLY A 181 19.35 -3.96 -11.07
C GLY A 181 18.83 -2.55 -10.80
N ALA A 182 18.31 -1.86 -11.81
CA ALA A 182 17.63 -0.57 -11.61
C ALA A 182 16.21 -0.78 -11.06
N ARG A 183 15.56 -1.90 -11.41
CA ARG A 183 14.22 -2.25 -10.92
C ARG A 183 13.19 -1.15 -11.19
N PHE A 184 13.14 -0.67 -12.43
CA PHE A 184 12.16 0.32 -12.87
C PHE A 184 10.73 -0.21 -12.72
N GLY A 185 9.86 0.56 -12.06
CA GLY A 185 8.52 0.08 -11.68
C GLY A 185 8.46 -0.54 -10.28
N LEU A 186 9.43 -0.25 -9.40
CA LEU A 186 9.42 -0.71 -8.00
C LEU A 186 8.26 -0.12 -7.21
N ALA A 187 7.87 1.12 -7.52
CA ALA A 187 6.67 1.78 -7.06
C ALA A 187 6.12 2.63 -8.21
N VAL A 188 4.80 2.75 -8.30
CA VAL A 188 4.12 3.53 -9.32
C VAL A 188 3.00 4.32 -8.69
N ALA A 189 2.63 5.46 -9.25
CA ALA A 189 1.42 6.21 -8.88
C ALA A 189 0.88 6.93 -10.11
N ALA A 190 -0.42 7.16 -10.17
CA ALA A 190 -0.99 8.04 -11.17
C ALA A 190 -1.98 9.00 -10.51
N ALA A 191 -1.93 10.25 -10.96
CA ALA A 191 -2.85 11.32 -10.56
C ALA A 191 -2.59 12.55 -11.42
N ARG A 192 -3.42 13.58 -11.27
CA ARG A 192 -3.21 14.88 -11.89
C ARG A 192 -2.22 15.75 -11.10
N PHE A 193 -0.93 15.59 -11.37
CA PHE A 193 0.14 16.37 -10.72
C PHE A 193 0.40 17.74 -11.37
N SER A 194 -0.02 17.97 -12.62
CA SER A 194 0.18 19.25 -13.32
C SER A 194 -0.96 19.70 -14.24
N GLY A 195 -0.86 20.94 -14.73
CA GLY A 195 -1.80 21.53 -15.69
C GLY A 195 -1.47 21.26 -17.16
N ASP A 196 -0.46 20.41 -17.45
CA ASP A 196 -0.01 20.15 -18.84
C ASP A 196 -0.99 19.29 -19.64
N THR A 197 -1.87 18.56 -18.95
CA THR A 197 -2.85 17.65 -19.51
C THR A 197 -4.11 17.64 -18.64
N ASP A 198 -5.24 17.25 -19.24
CA ASP A 198 -6.50 16.98 -18.55
C ASP A 198 -6.61 15.52 -18.07
N ALA A 199 -5.62 14.69 -18.39
CA ALA A 199 -5.47 13.30 -17.97
C ALA A 199 -4.45 13.17 -16.82
N ASP A 200 -4.40 12.00 -16.21
CA ASP A 200 -3.44 11.71 -15.15
C ASP A 200 -2.02 11.49 -15.69
N GLN A 201 -1.04 11.72 -14.81
CA GLN A 201 0.36 11.52 -15.08
C GLN A 201 0.88 10.34 -14.28
N LEU A 202 1.73 9.54 -14.92
CA LEU A 202 2.33 8.36 -14.31
C LEU A 202 3.66 8.71 -13.66
N VAL A 203 3.76 8.48 -12.36
CA VAL A 203 5.00 8.44 -11.59
C VAL A 203 5.53 7.00 -11.58
N VAL A 204 6.81 6.83 -11.90
CA VAL A 204 7.53 5.56 -11.78
C VAL A 204 8.79 5.75 -10.95
N VAL A 205 9.00 4.83 -10.01
CA VAL A 205 10.16 4.80 -9.13
C VAL A 205 11.09 3.64 -9.49
N ASP A 206 12.39 3.87 -9.40
CA ASP A 206 13.44 2.87 -9.55
C ASP A 206 14.58 3.06 -8.52
N GLN A 207 15.39 2.04 -8.30
CA GLN A 207 16.43 2.02 -7.24
C GLN A 207 17.66 2.89 -7.52
N LYS A 208 17.87 3.33 -8.75
CA LYS A 208 19.13 3.98 -9.18
C LYS A 208 18.96 5.42 -9.58
N VAL A 209 17.87 5.74 -10.24
CA VAL A 209 17.57 7.01 -10.86
C VAL A 209 16.43 7.74 -10.15
N GLY A 210 15.79 7.08 -9.17
CA GLY A 210 14.76 7.64 -8.32
C GLY A 210 13.43 7.74 -9.05
N LEU A 211 12.85 8.94 -9.06
CA LEU A 211 11.53 9.18 -9.62
C LEU A 211 11.56 9.64 -11.09
N ARG A 212 10.57 9.21 -11.87
CA ARG A 212 10.29 9.65 -13.24
C ARG A 212 8.81 9.94 -13.42
N VAL A 213 8.49 10.99 -14.16
CA VAL A 213 7.11 11.36 -14.51
C VAL A 213 6.89 11.18 -16.00
N PHE A 214 5.77 10.57 -16.36
CA PHE A 214 5.29 10.37 -17.72
C PHE A 214 3.93 11.03 -17.90
N THR A 215 3.70 11.60 -19.08
CA THR A 215 2.39 12.12 -19.49
C THR A 215 1.94 11.42 -20.75
N TYR A 216 0.64 11.19 -20.88
CA TYR A 216 0.07 10.70 -22.12
C TYR A 216 -0.22 11.85 -23.06
N HIS A 217 0.31 11.77 -24.28
CA HIS A 217 0.01 12.76 -25.31
C HIS A 217 0.03 12.13 -26.70
N ALA A 218 -1.07 12.33 -27.44
CA ALA A 218 -1.24 11.85 -28.82
C ALA A 218 -0.97 10.33 -28.99
N GLY A 219 -1.54 9.51 -28.10
CA GLY A 219 -1.48 8.05 -28.22
C GLY A 219 -0.29 7.39 -27.52
N VAL A 220 0.57 8.14 -26.82
CA VAL A 220 1.84 7.64 -26.31
C VAL A 220 2.20 8.27 -24.97
N LEU A 221 2.63 7.45 -24.01
CA LEU A 221 3.26 7.90 -22.76
C LEU A 221 4.69 8.40 -23.01
N ARG A 222 4.99 9.62 -22.57
CA ARG A 222 6.28 10.28 -22.76
C ARG A 222 6.84 10.77 -21.44
N PRO A 223 8.15 10.59 -21.19
CA PRO A 223 8.78 11.14 -20.00
C PRO A 223 8.79 12.68 -20.08
N VAL A 224 8.38 13.33 -19.00
CA VAL A 224 8.38 14.81 -18.88
C VAL A 224 9.43 15.33 -17.91
N GLY A 225 10.02 14.46 -17.09
CA GLY A 225 11.14 14.84 -16.23
C GLY A 225 11.25 13.97 -14.98
N ALA A 226 12.09 14.45 -14.07
CA ALA A 226 12.27 13.91 -12.73
C ALA A 226 12.28 15.08 -11.75
N PRO A 227 11.32 15.15 -10.82
CA PRO A 227 11.34 16.09 -9.71
C PRO A 227 12.64 15.96 -8.92
N HIS A 228 13.28 17.08 -8.66
CA HIS A 228 14.50 17.11 -7.86
C HIS A 228 14.15 17.25 -6.39
N SER A 229 14.65 16.34 -5.55
CA SER A 229 14.64 16.51 -4.08
C SER A 229 15.99 17.00 -3.59
N THR A 230 15.97 17.89 -2.59
CA THR A 230 17.14 18.30 -1.81
C THR A 230 17.15 17.71 -0.40
N GLY A 231 16.24 16.76 -0.15
CA GLY A 231 16.05 16.07 1.12
C GLY A 231 16.96 14.86 1.29
N HIS A 232 16.56 13.99 2.22
CA HIS A 232 17.19 12.70 2.48
C HIS A 232 17.25 11.86 1.20
N ARG A 233 18.37 11.15 1.01
CA ARG A 233 18.40 10.08 0.01
C ARG A 233 17.54 8.95 0.51
N LEU A 234 16.49 8.62 -0.23
CA LEU A 234 15.60 7.51 0.07
C LEU A 234 15.94 6.31 -0.80
N GLN A 235 15.84 5.12 -0.21
CA GLN A 235 15.53 3.89 -0.93
C GLN A 235 14.00 3.76 -0.91
N PRO A 236 13.32 4.27 -1.94
CA PRO A 236 11.87 4.37 -1.94
C PRO A 236 11.22 2.99 -1.98
N ALA A 237 10.13 2.85 -1.25
CA ALA A 237 9.34 1.62 -1.16
C ALA A 237 7.84 1.91 -1.26
N TYR A 238 7.37 3.07 -0.79
CA TYR A 238 5.95 3.43 -0.76
C TYR A 238 5.70 4.77 -1.43
N VAL A 239 4.54 4.90 -2.07
CA VAL A 239 4.11 6.14 -2.72
C VAL A 239 2.63 6.36 -2.43
N THR A 240 2.26 7.59 -2.13
CA THR A 240 0.85 7.98 -2.02
C THR A 240 0.62 9.35 -2.64
N THR A 241 -0.61 9.61 -3.05
CA THR A 241 -1.06 10.89 -3.62
C THR A 241 -2.10 11.53 -2.71
N GLY A 242 -2.50 12.76 -3.00
CA GLY A 242 -3.57 13.46 -2.28
C GLY A 242 -3.45 14.96 -2.52
N ASP A 243 -4.53 15.71 -2.40
CA ASP A 243 -4.54 17.16 -2.52
C ASP A 243 -4.46 17.76 -1.11
N TYR A 244 -3.24 17.79 -0.54
CA TYR A 244 -3.04 18.19 0.85
C TYR A 244 -3.09 19.71 1.04
N ASP A 245 -2.90 20.47 -0.03
CA ASP A 245 -2.91 21.95 -0.02
C ASP A 245 -4.09 22.59 -0.77
N ARG A 246 -4.94 21.75 -1.38
CA ARG A 246 -6.19 22.11 -2.05
C ARG A 246 -5.98 23.10 -3.19
N ASP A 247 -4.87 22.97 -3.91
CA ASP A 247 -4.55 23.81 -5.05
C ASP A 247 -5.18 23.34 -6.38
N GLY A 248 -5.83 22.18 -6.35
CA GLY A 248 -6.45 21.56 -7.53
C GLY A 248 -5.47 20.73 -8.36
N PHE A 249 -4.38 20.29 -7.76
CA PHE A 249 -3.48 19.26 -8.26
C PHE A 249 -3.23 18.23 -7.16
N ALA A 250 -3.06 16.97 -7.55
CA ALA A 250 -2.57 15.98 -6.62
C ALA A 250 -1.13 16.29 -6.24
N ASP A 251 -0.82 16.09 -4.98
CA ASP A 251 0.54 16.02 -4.47
C ASP A 251 1.05 14.59 -4.47
N LEU A 252 2.35 14.43 -4.27
CA LEU A 252 3.01 13.13 -4.17
C LEU A 252 3.84 13.04 -2.90
N VAL A 253 3.71 11.93 -2.20
CA VAL A 253 4.60 11.53 -1.10
C VAL A 253 5.32 10.26 -1.51
N VAL A 254 6.65 10.27 -1.39
CA VAL A 254 7.51 9.10 -1.64
C VAL A 254 8.18 8.71 -0.34
N SER A 255 7.86 7.54 0.18
CA SER A 255 8.33 7.03 1.46
C SER A 255 9.32 5.90 1.29
N GLY A 256 10.28 5.81 2.21
CA GLY A 256 11.24 4.71 2.24
C GLY A 256 12.26 4.86 3.35
N TYR A 257 13.28 4.02 3.29
CA TYR A 257 14.40 4.08 4.22
C TYR A 257 15.42 5.12 3.77
N SER A 258 16.03 5.85 4.72
CA SER A 258 17.24 6.60 4.41
C SER A 258 18.49 5.78 4.77
N PRO A 259 19.36 5.44 3.79
CA PRO A 259 20.64 4.79 4.06
C PRO A 259 21.60 5.60 4.95
N GLU A 260 21.30 6.88 5.14
CA GLU A 260 22.12 7.82 5.89
C GLU A 260 21.81 7.80 7.39
N ASP A 261 20.63 7.30 7.77
CA ASP A 261 20.11 7.27 9.14
C ASP A 261 19.92 5.83 9.64
N ASP A 262 20.97 5.00 9.49
CA ASP A 262 21.09 3.61 10.00
C ASP A 262 20.01 2.58 9.57
N TYR A 263 19.20 2.89 8.55
CA TYR A 263 18.11 2.05 8.01
C TYR A 263 17.00 1.70 9.01
N THR A 264 17.02 2.23 10.24
CA THR A 264 15.94 2.02 11.22
C THR A 264 14.87 3.10 11.15
N LYS A 265 15.10 4.16 10.37
CA LYS A 265 14.23 5.34 10.26
C LYS A 265 13.61 5.47 8.88
N GLY A 266 12.27 5.49 8.86
CA GLY A 266 11.48 5.82 7.69
C GLY A 266 11.43 7.34 7.48
N TRP A 267 11.59 7.75 6.22
CA TRP A 267 11.45 9.14 5.80
C TRP A 267 10.55 9.21 4.57
N SER A 268 9.84 10.33 4.43
CA SER A 268 8.93 10.58 3.33
C SER A 268 9.20 11.93 2.68
N ALA A 269 9.49 11.95 1.39
CA ALA A 269 9.67 13.18 0.62
C ALA A 269 8.32 13.66 0.10
N TYR A 270 7.91 14.87 0.48
CA TYR A 270 6.68 15.53 0.02
C TYR A 270 6.96 16.45 -1.18
N TYR A 271 6.23 16.21 -2.27
CA TYR A 271 6.23 17.01 -3.49
C TYR A 271 4.84 17.59 -3.68
N ALA A 272 4.73 18.91 -3.68
CA ALA A 272 3.47 19.57 -4.03
C ALA A 272 3.25 19.49 -5.55
N GLY A 273 2.02 19.18 -5.96
CA GLY A 273 1.51 19.39 -7.30
C GLY A 273 1.47 20.87 -7.66
N GLY A 274 1.08 21.15 -8.90
CA GLY A 274 0.90 22.52 -9.35
C GLY A 274 0.91 22.64 -10.85
N ALA A 275 0.56 23.82 -11.36
CA ALA A 275 0.45 24.07 -12.80
C ALA A 275 1.71 23.66 -13.62
N GLU A 276 2.90 23.77 -13.02
CA GLU A 276 4.19 23.43 -13.65
C GLU A 276 4.72 22.03 -13.26
N GLY A 277 3.92 21.26 -12.50
CA GLY A 277 4.22 19.92 -12.01
C GLY A 277 4.86 19.86 -10.62
N LEU A 278 5.29 18.65 -10.27
CA LEU A 278 5.75 18.30 -8.93
C LEU A 278 6.96 19.13 -8.46
N THR A 279 6.82 19.77 -7.31
CA THR A 279 7.86 20.54 -6.64
C THR A 279 8.13 19.99 -5.24
N TYR A 280 9.37 19.53 -5.00
CA TYR A 280 9.80 19.12 -3.66
C TYR A 280 9.62 20.25 -2.64
N ARG A 281 9.03 19.93 -1.48
CA ARG A 281 8.80 20.88 -0.39
C ARG A 281 9.66 20.59 0.83
N ARG A 282 9.61 19.36 1.34
CA ARG A 282 10.30 18.93 2.57
C ARG A 282 10.26 17.42 2.72
N ASP A 283 11.07 16.91 3.62
CA ASP A 283 10.91 15.57 4.17
C ASP A 283 10.01 15.60 5.41
N LEU A 284 9.31 14.49 5.62
CA LEU A 284 8.44 14.20 6.74
C LEU A 284 8.96 12.94 7.45
N HIS A 285 8.75 12.87 8.76
CA HIS A 285 9.14 11.72 9.55
C HIS A 285 8.16 10.57 9.35
N GLY A 286 8.69 9.35 9.34
CA GLY A 286 7.89 8.16 9.07
C GLY A 286 7.84 7.83 7.59
N GLY A 287 7.27 6.66 7.32
CA GLY A 287 7.35 6.01 6.02
C GLY A 287 7.60 4.52 6.22
N LEU A 288 7.16 3.74 5.22
CA LEU A 288 7.01 2.27 5.13
C LEU A 288 5.56 1.78 5.20
N GLY A 289 4.63 2.66 5.52
CA GLY A 289 3.22 2.59 5.13
C GLY A 289 2.79 4.02 4.83
N SER A 290 1.96 4.24 3.82
CA SER A 290 1.49 5.59 3.49
C SER A 290 0.11 5.54 2.88
N ALA A 291 -0.81 6.35 3.41
CA ALA A 291 -2.15 6.50 2.87
C ALA A 291 -2.62 7.95 3.04
N SER A 292 -3.65 8.33 2.29
CA SER A 292 -4.14 9.71 2.28
C SER A 292 -5.65 9.74 2.22
N GLY A 293 -6.26 10.74 2.86
CA GLY A 293 -7.69 11.03 2.83
C GLY A 293 -8.09 12.09 3.86
N ASP A 294 -9.26 12.70 3.69
CA ASP A 294 -9.75 13.76 4.58
C ASP A 294 -10.37 13.19 5.86
N ILE A 295 -9.52 12.91 6.85
CA ILE A 295 -9.90 12.31 8.14
C ILE A 295 -10.72 13.30 8.97
N ASN A 296 -10.45 14.60 8.80
CA ASN A 296 -11.03 15.65 9.62
C ASN A 296 -12.23 16.39 8.98
N GLY A 297 -12.49 16.14 7.70
CA GLY A 297 -13.60 16.69 6.93
C GLY A 297 -13.48 18.19 6.63
N ASP A 298 -12.26 18.74 6.53
CA ASP A 298 -12.04 20.16 6.22
C ASP A 298 -11.79 20.45 4.74
N GLY A 299 -11.73 19.41 3.91
CA GLY A 299 -11.53 19.47 2.48
C GLY A 299 -10.07 19.61 2.05
N TYR A 300 -9.11 19.42 2.95
CA TYR A 300 -7.73 19.09 2.63
C TYR A 300 -7.54 17.59 2.86
N ASP A 301 -6.84 16.90 1.97
CA ASP A 301 -6.45 15.53 2.31
C ASP A 301 -5.46 15.55 3.49
N ASP A 302 -5.58 14.56 4.37
CA ASP A 302 -4.63 14.31 5.43
C ASP A 302 -3.70 13.17 5.02
N LEU A 303 -2.43 13.24 5.43
CA LEU A 303 -1.43 12.22 5.16
C LEU A 303 -1.22 11.34 6.39
N VAL A 304 -1.25 10.03 6.21
CA VAL A 304 -0.95 9.05 7.25
C VAL A 304 0.32 8.30 6.89
N LEU A 305 1.29 8.27 7.81
CA LEU A 305 2.56 7.55 7.63
C LEU A 305 2.75 6.50 8.73
N GLY A 306 3.09 5.29 8.30
CA GLY A 306 3.43 4.17 9.17
C GLY A 306 4.91 4.18 9.58
N GLN A 307 5.18 3.63 10.75
CA GLN A 307 6.50 3.32 11.28
C GLN A 307 6.44 1.94 11.96
N PRO A 308 6.51 0.84 11.18
CA PRO A 308 6.28 -0.52 11.69
C PRO A 308 7.37 -1.05 12.64
N SER A 309 8.46 -0.30 12.87
CA SER A 309 9.50 -0.69 13.81
C SER A 309 9.62 0.34 14.93
N ALA A 310 9.42 -0.10 16.17
CA ALA A 310 9.58 0.72 17.37
C ALA A 310 11.03 1.04 17.77
N ALA A 311 12.03 0.61 16.98
CA ALA A 311 13.42 1.00 17.24
C ALA A 311 13.67 2.52 17.12
N ASP A 312 12.66 3.30 16.71
CA ASP A 312 12.71 4.70 16.30
C ASP A 312 12.01 5.69 17.27
N ASP A 313 12.06 5.48 18.59
CA ASP A 313 11.39 6.40 19.53
C ASP A 313 12.10 7.77 19.65
N ALA A 314 11.71 8.71 18.78
CA ALA A 314 11.79 10.16 19.03
C ALA A 314 10.59 10.69 19.86
N THR A 315 9.59 9.83 20.12
CA THR A 315 8.43 10.12 20.97
C THR A 315 8.81 10.34 22.44
N GLY A 316 9.99 9.85 22.85
CA GLY A 316 10.38 9.77 24.25
C GLY A 316 9.55 8.77 25.06
N ASP A 317 8.73 7.97 24.38
CA ASP A 317 7.81 7.00 24.95
C ASP A 317 8.32 5.59 24.66
N ALA A 318 9.17 5.07 25.54
CA ALA A 318 9.77 3.74 25.44
C ALA A 318 8.75 2.58 25.56
N ASP A 319 7.45 2.89 25.50
CA ASP A 319 6.32 1.99 25.75
C ASP A 319 5.50 1.69 24.47
N ALA A 320 6.01 1.94 23.25
CA ALA A 320 5.31 1.63 21.99
C ALA A 320 6.03 0.56 21.11
N PRO A 321 6.32 -0.65 21.62
CA PRO A 321 7.20 -1.62 20.96
C PRO A 321 6.68 -2.20 19.62
N GLY A 322 5.40 -2.01 19.28
CA GLY A 322 4.73 -2.64 18.13
C GLY A 322 4.59 -1.81 16.87
N GLY A 323 5.13 -0.57 16.85
CA GLY A 323 5.03 0.32 15.70
C GLY A 323 4.10 1.52 15.95
N LEU A 324 4.18 2.50 15.05
CA LEU A 324 3.49 3.79 15.17
C LEU A 324 2.83 4.19 13.85
N VAL A 325 1.81 5.03 13.96
CA VAL A 325 1.17 5.71 12.83
C VAL A 325 1.08 7.19 13.13
N GLY A 326 1.58 8.02 12.21
CA GLY A 326 1.57 9.48 12.31
C GLY A 326 0.56 10.10 11.35
N VAL A 327 -0.39 10.87 11.86
CA VAL A 327 -1.34 11.65 11.05
C VAL A 327 -0.85 13.09 10.91
N TYR A 328 -0.57 13.49 9.68
CA TYR A 328 -0.24 14.83 9.26
C TYR A 328 -1.47 15.48 8.62
N TYR A 329 -2.18 16.32 9.36
CA TYR A 329 -3.33 17.02 8.78
C TYR A 329 -2.90 17.97 7.67
N GLY A 330 -3.70 18.00 6.61
CA GLY A 330 -3.56 18.90 5.48
C GLY A 330 -3.83 20.36 5.85
N GLY A 331 -3.58 21.24 4.90
CA GLY A 331 -3.79 22.67 5.07
C GLY A 331 -3.16 23.47 3.94
N GLN A 332 -3.28 24.79 3.96
CA GLN A 332 -2.87 25.68 2.85
C GLN A 332 -1.42 25.55 2.36
N ASP A 333 -0.53 24.92 3.14
CA ASP A 333 0.88 24.70 2.80
C ASP A 333 1.22 23.20 2.66
N GLY A 334 0.21 22.35 2.47
CA GLY A 334 0.29 20.89 2.46
C GLY A 334 0.25 20.28 3.87
N PRO A 335 0.70 19.03 4.03
CA PRO A 335 0.69 18.35 5.33
C PRO A 335 1.51 19.14 6.36
N GLY A 336 1.00 19.23 7.59
CA GLY A 336 1.68 19.90 8.69
C GLY A 336 3.10 19.36 8.97
N SER A 337 3.89 20.06 9.77
CA SER A 337 5.26 19.60 10.09
C SER A 337 5.35 18.67 11.30
N ALA A 338 4.28 18.52 12.08
CA ALA A 338 4.24 17.71 13.30
C ALA A 338 3.03 16.76 13.24
N PRO A 339 3.25 15.44 13.23
CA PRO A 339 2.15 14.48 13.18
C PRO A 339 1.51 14.30 14.57
N GLN A 340 0.28 13.82 14.56
CA GLN A 340 -0.31 13.14 15.71
C GLN A 340 0.04 11.66 15.66
N TRP A 341 0.81 11.19 16.63
CA TRP A 341 1.21 9.80 16.74
C TRP A 341 0.15 8.96 17.45
N TRP A 342 -0.05 7.76 16.92
CA TRP A 342 -0.92 6.72 17.44
C TRP A 342 -0.12 5.42 17.58
N SER A 343 -0.67 4.50 18.38
CA SER A 343 -0.18 3.13 18.60
C SER A 343 -1.33 2.27 19.12
N GLN A 344 -1.16 0.94 19.21
CA GLN A 344 -2.13 0.08 19.90
C GLN A 344 -2.33 0.46 21.38
N ASN A 345 -1.36 1.14 22.00
CA ASN A 345 -1.46 1.64 23.39
C ASN A 345 -2.22 2.97 23.50
N SER A 346 -2.64 3.57 22.38
CA SER A 346 -3.36 4.85 22.39
C SER A 346 -4.76 4.73 23.01
N PRO A 347 -5.26 5.77 23.71
CA PRO A 347 -6.56 5.70 24.37
C PRO A 347 -7.70 5.32 23.42
N GLY A 348 -8.40 4.23 23.75
CA GLY A 348 -9.56 3.73 23.00
C GLY A 348 -9.22 2.72 21.90
N VAL A 349 -7.94 2.61 21.51
CA VAL A 349 -7.49 1.59 20.56
C VAL A 349 -7.47 0.22 21.27
N PRO A 350 -8.13 -0.83 20.74
CA PRO A 350 -8.08 -2.17 21.32
C PRO A 350 -6.70 -2.81 21.19
N GLY A 351 -6.34 -3.69 22.12
CA GLY A 351 -5.07 -4.43 22.08
C GLY A 351 -4.00 -3.87 23.03
N THR A 352 -2.77 -4.32 22.84
CA THR A 352 -1.58 -3.82 23.55
C THR A 352 -0.41 -3.98 22.60
N ALA A 353 0.42 -2.96 22.45
CA ALA A 353 1.57 -3.05 21.55
C ALA A 353 2.64 -4.00 22.10
N GLU A 354 3.12 -4.91 21.26
CA GLU A 354 4.17 -5.89 21.53
C GLU A 354 5.32 -5.73 20.53
N GLN A 355 6.53 -6.15 20.90
CA GLN A 355 7.67 -5.99 20.00
C GLN A 355 7.56 -6.93 18.80
N GLY A 356 7.34 -6.37 17.61
CA GLY A 356 7.29 -7.16 16.38
C GLY A 356 5.98 -6.99 15.61
N ASP A 357 4.93 -6.45 16.24
CA ASP A 357 3.58 -6.39 15.65
C ASP A 357 3.52 -5.71 14.28
N ALA A 358 4.42 -4.76 14.06
CA ALA A 358 4.50 -3.97 12.85
C ALA A 358 3.19 -3.22 12.56
N TRP A 359 2.55 -2.69 13.60
CA TRP A 359 1.39 -1.82 13.50
C TRP A 359 1.73 -0.58 12.66
N GLY A 360 0.99 -0.40 11.56
CA GLY A 360 1.29 0.61 10.54
C GLY A 360 2.17 0.09 9.40
N ALA A 361 2.32 -1.23 9.24
CA ALA A 361 3.00 -1.83 8.09
C ALA A 361 2.29 -1.54 6.76
N ASP A 362 0.96 -1.48 6.79
CA ASP A 362 0.14 -1.01 5.67
C ASP A 362 -1.07 -0.23 6.21
N LEU A 363 -1.55 0.71 5.40
CA LEU A 363 -2.53 1.72 5.80
C LEU A 363 -3.50 1.94 4.66
N SER A 364 -4.76 2.24 4.98
CA SER A 364 -5.74 2.70 3.99
C SER A 364 -6.73 3.67 4.61
N VAL A 365 -7.15 4.70 3.87
CA VAL A 365 -8.00 5.79 4.37
C VAL A 365 -9.22 6.00 3.48
N ALA A 366 -10.43 5.80 4.02
CA ALA A 366 -11.70 6.06 3.34
C ALA A 366 -12.86 6.10 4.35
N ASP A 367 -14.03 6.63 3.96
CA ASP A 367 -15.22 6.68 4.82
C ASP A 367 -15.91 5.30 4.90
N VAL A 368 -15.75 4.60 6.03
CA VAL A 368 -16.26 3.23 6.23
C VAL A 368 -17.70 3.21 6.70
N ASN A 369 -18.24 4.32 7.20
CA ASN A 369 -19.59 4.35 7.76
C ASN A 369 -20.53 5.37 7.13
N GLY A 370 -20.06 6.13 6.14
CA GLY A 370 -20.82 7.10 5.36
C GLY A 370 -21.17 8.34 6.16
N ASP A 371 -20.32 8.75 7.12
CA ASP A 371 -20.56 9.94 7.94
C ASP A 371 -19.85 11.21 7.46
N GLY A 372 -19.06 11.10 6.39
CA GLY A 372 -18.37 12.19 5.73
C GLY A 372 -16.99 12.50 6.31
N TYR A 373 -16.46 11.66 7.20
CA TYR A 373 -15.08 11.71 7.68
C TYR A 373 -14.36 10.43 7.26
N ALA A 374 -13.17 10.55 6.65
CA ALA A 374 -12.42 9.36 6.31
C ALA A 374 -11.91 8.64 7.57
N ASP A 375 -12.04 7.32 7.60
CA ASP A 375 -11.55 6.44 8.63
C ASP A 375 -10.21 5.82 8.22
N LEU A 376 -9.44 5.30 9.19
CA LEU A 376 -8.13 4.70 8.96
C LEU A 376 -8.18 3.19 9.24
N ALA A 377 -7.88 2.38 8.23
CA ALA A 377 -7.49 0.99 8.41
C ALA A 377 -5.98 0.88 8.66
N VAL A 378 -5.58 0.03 9.62
CA VAL A 378 -4.18 -0.22 9.97
C VAL A 378 -3.91 -1.71 10.04
N GLY A 379 -2.90 -2.17 9.31
CA GLY A 379 -2.38 -3.53 9.40
C GLY A 379 -1.27 -3.68 10.44
N ALA A 380 -1.24 -4.82 11.13
CA ALA A 380 -0.13 -5.26 11.98
C ALA A 380 0.14 -6.75 11.72
N PRO A 381 0.88 -7.10 10.65
CA PRO A 381 1.10 -8.49 10.27
C PRO A 381 1.93 -9.29 11.28
N GLY A 382 2.70 -8.65 12.17
CA GLY A 382 3.45 -9.34 13.21
C GLY A 382 2.66 -9.60 14.50
N GLU A 383 1.38 -9.23 14.57
CA GLU A 383 0.59 -9.40 15.79
C GLU A 383 0.43 -10.88 16.17
N ASP A 384 0.67 -11.19 17.44
CA ASP A 384 0.39 -12.51 18.02
C ASP A 384 -1.11 -12.68 18.35
N VAL A 385 -1.73 -13.74 17.83
CA VAL A 385 -3.13 -14.09 18.19
C VAL A 385 -3.13 -15.15 19.28
N GLY A 386 -3.11 -14.69 20.53
CA GLY A 386 -3.13 -15.52 21.73
C GLY A 386 -1.80 -16.25 21.95
N SER A 387 -1.58 -17.39 21.30
CA SER A 387 -0.29 -18.11 21.33
C SER A 387 0.20 -18.50 19.94
N VAL A 388 -0.46 -17.98 18.90
CA VAL A 388 -0.11 -18.17 17.51
C VAL A 388 0.73 -16.96 17.12
N ALA A 389 2.01 -17.20 16.83
CA ALA A 389 2.97 -16.14 16.58
C ALA A 389 2.77 -15.52 15.20
N ASP A 390 2.89 -14.20 15.08
CA ASP A 390 2.91 -13.48 13.78
C ASP A 390 1.72 -13.86 12.87
N ALA A 391 0.55 -14.11 13.47
CA ALA A 391 -0.67 -14.43 12.73
C ALA A 391 -1.26 -13.18 12.06
N GLY A 392 -1.05 -12.02 12.69
CA GLY A 392 -1.44 -10.72 12.20
C GLY A 392 -2.87 -10.31 12.57
N ALA A 393 -3.09 -9.00 12.54
CA ALA A 393 -4.38 -8.38 12.85
C ALA A 393 -4.56 -7.04 12.12
N VAL A 394 -5.80 -6.55 12.12
CA VAL A 394 -6.18 -5.26 11.52
C VAL A 394 -7.02 -4.42 12.47
N TRP A 395 -6.89 -3.10 12.35
CA TRP A 395 -7.63 -2.11 13.12
C TRP A 395 -8.39 -1.15 12.19
N LEU A 396 -9.51 -0.63 12.68
CA LEU A 396 -10.20 0.53 12.13
C LEU A 396 -10.29 1.61 13.20
N LEU A 397 -9.71 2.78 12.92
CA LEU A 397 -9.84 3.98 13.74
C LEU A 397 -10.72 4.99 13.01
N ARG A 398 -11.59 5.68 13.76
CA ARG A 398 -12.60 6.55 13.14
C ARG A 398 -12.05 7.95 12.87
N GLY A 399 -12.42 8.52 11.73
CA GLY A 399 -12.31 9.95 11.46
C GLY A 399 -13.32 10.76 12.27
N SER A 400 -13.05 12.05 12.40
CA SER A 400 -13.98 12.98 13.04
C SER A 400 -13.58 14.41 12.72
N ARG A 401 -14.47 15.36 12.96
CA ARG A 401 -14.15 16.80 12.82
C ARG A 401 -12.90 17.28 13.57
N THR A 402 -12.48 16.57 14.61
CA THR A 402 -11.27 16.90 15.39
C THR A 402 -10.06 16.06 15.00
N GLY A 403 -10.17 15.30 13.91
CA GLY A 403 -9.19 14.35 13.44
C GLY A 403 -9.48 12.90 13.89
N LEU A 404 -8.45 12.06 13.79
CA LEU A 404 -8.53 10.63 14.11
C LEU A 404 -8.90 10.40 15.58
N THR A 405 -9.65 9.34 15.87
CA THR A 405 -10.01 8.95 17.24
C THR A 405 -9.97 7.45 17.48
N GLY A 406 -9.51 7.05 18.67
CA GLY A 406 -9.66 5.69 19.19
C GLY A 406 -11.07 5.40 19.72
N THR A 407 -11.96 6.39 19.82
CA THR A 407 -13.32 6.14 20.32
C THR A 407 -14.10 5.28 19.33
N GLY A 408 -14.47 4.06 19.76
CA GLY A 408 -15.19 3.13 18.89
C GLY A 408 -14.31 2.44 17.86
N ALA A 409 -12.97 2.52 18.02
CA ALA A 409 -12.05 1.75 17.19
C ALA A 409 -12.36 0.25 17.27
N GLN A 410 -12.21 -0.43 16.14
CA GLN A 410 -12.44 -1.87 15.99
C GLN A 410 -11.09 -2.54 15.74
N SER A 411 -10.95 -3.79 16.18
CA SER A 411 -9.83 -4.65 15.83
C SER A 411 -10.35 -6.03 15.48
N PHE A 412 -9.66 -6.70 14.57
CA PHE A 412 -10.01 -8.02 14.08
C PHE A 412 -8.75 -8.85 13.89
N ASP A 413 -8.84 -10.13 14.25
CA ASP A 413 -7.92 -11.21 13.89
C ASP A 413 -8.69 -12.36 13.20
N GLN A 414 -7.99 -13.33 12.57
CA GLN A 414 -8.63 -14.47 11.88
C GLN A 414 -9.46 -15.38 12.81
N ASN A 415 -9.25 -15.34 14.13
CA ASN A 415 -10.06 -16.06 15.12
C ASN A 415 -11.31 -15.27 15.57
N THR A 416 -11.48 -14.03 15.11
CA THR A 416 -12.69 -13.24 15.37
C THR A 416 -13.91 -13.99 14.85
N ARG A 417 -14.91 -14.19 15.72
CA ARG A 417 -16.18 -14.80 15.32
C ARG A 417 -16.82 -14.03 14.15
N GLY A 418 -17.10 -14.75 13.08
CA GLY A 418 -17.72 -14.21 11.85
C GLY A 418 -16.73 -14.15 10.69
N ILE A 419 -15.44 -13.97 11.00
CA ILE A 419 -14.36 -14.01 10.02
C ILE A 419 -14.04 -15.48 9.70
N PRO A 420 -13.99 -15.86 8.41
CA PRO A 420 -13.64 -17.22 8.02
C PRO A 420 -12.16 -17.51 8.19
N GLY A 421 -11.82 -18.77 8.44
CA GLY A 421 -10.44 -19.21 8.65
C GLY A 421 -10.12 -19.41 10.13
N THR A 422 -8.83 -19.59 10.41
CA THR A 422 -8.25 -19.71 11.75
C THR A 422 -6.85 -19.12 11.69
N ALA A 423 -6.42 -18.44 12.76
CA ALA A 423 -5.05 -17.93 12.83
C ALA A 423 -4.02 -19.08 12.77
N GLU A 424 -3.10 -19.01 11.82
CA GLU A 424 -1.91 -19.86 11.76
C GLU A 424 -0.65 -19.01 11.99
N ALA A 425 0.44 -19.67 12.36
CA ALA A 425 1.67 -18.95 12.64
C ALA A 425 2.30 -18.46 11.34
N ASP A 426 2.85 -17.24 11.36
CA ASP A 426 3.52 -16.60 10.23
C ASP A 426 2.60 -16.25 9.02
N ASP A 427 1.27 -16.26 9.18
CA ASP A 427 0.34 -15.89 8.09
C ASP A 427 0.40 -14.40 7.73
N GLY A 428 0.68 -13.54 8.73
CA GLY A 428 0.84 -12.11 8.53
C GLY A 428 -0.43 -11.39 8.03
N TRP A 429 -1.60 -11.72 8.57
CA TRP A 429 -2.84 -11.04 8.19
C TRP A 429 -2.79 -9.53 8.49
N GLY A 430 -3.24 -8.72 7.54
CA GLY A 430 -3.05 -7.27 7.60
C GLY A 430 -1.71 -6.79 7.03
N ALA A 431 -0.92 -7.66 6.39
CA ALA A 431 0.25 -7.23 5.61
C ALA A 431 -0.11 -6.32 4.43
N GLN A 432 -1.38 -6.35 4.01
CA GLN A 432 -1.96 -5.40 3.08
C GLN A 432 -3.41 -5.13 3.51
N VAL A 433 -3.81 -3.87 3.52
CA VAL A 433 -5.18 -3.42 3.79
C VAL A 433 -5.63 -2.44 2.72
N ARG A 434 -6.91 -2.51 2.34
CA ARG A 434 -7.54 -1.51 1.47
C ARG A 434 -8.96 -1.25 1.90
N LEU A 435 -9.34 0.02 1.99
CA LEU A 435 -10.74 0.43 2.10
C LEU A 435 -11.29 0.79 0.71
N ALA A 436 -12.38 0.16 0.28
CA ALA A 436 -13.00 0.43 -1.02
C ALA A 436 -14.53 0.24 -0.99
N ASP A 437 -15.29 1.18 -1.57
CA ASP A 437 -16.74 1.04 -1.77
C ASP A 437 -17.01 0.27 -3.07
N THR A 438 -17.07 -1.05 -2.95
CA THR A 438 -17.20 -1.95 -4.12
C THR A 438 -18.64 -2.16 -4.57
N ASP A 439 -19.61 -1.78 -3.73
CA ASP A 439 -21.03 -1.96 -3.97
C ASP A 439 -21.82 -0.66 -4.22
N GLY A 440 -21.13 0.48 -4.11
CA GLY A 440 -21.65 1.82 -4.40
C GLY A 440 -22.64 2.31 -3.34
N ASP A 441 -22.57 1.82 -2.11
CA ASP A 441 -23.50 2.18 -1.04
C ASP A 441 -23.07 3.40 -0.20
N GLY A 442 -21.92 3.99 -0.55
CA GLY A 442 -21.32 5.14 0.10
C GLY A 442 -20.52 4.79 1.36
N ARG A 443 -20.12 3.53 1.52
CA ARG A 443 -19.28 3.05 2.62
C ARG A 443 -18.18 2.16 2.06
N ALA A 444 -16.98 2.32 2.59
CA ALA A 444 -15.85 1.50 2.17
C ALA A 444 -15.77 0.19 2.95
N GLU A 445 -15.81 -0.95 2.25
CA GLU A 445 -15.46 -2.26 2.80
C GLU A 445 -13.96 -2.37 3.06
N LEU A 446 -13.56 -3.22 4.00
CA LEU A 446 -12.15 -3.55 4.21
C LEU A 446 -11.78 -4.82 3.47
N LEU A 447 -10.76 -4.73 2.61
CA LEU A 447 -9.95 -5.85 2.18
C LEU A 447 -8.71 -5.94 3.07
N ALA A 448 -8.45 -7.13 3.62
CA ALA A 448 -7.27 -7.40 4.41
C ALA A 448 -6.61 -8.69 3.93
N ALA A 449 -5.34 -8.63 3.56
CA ALA A 449 -4.62 -9.76 2.99
C ALA A 449 -3.61 -10.39 3.96
N ALA A 450 -3.36 -11.67 3.74
CA ALA A 450 -2.27 -12.45 4.33
C ALA A 450 -1.51 -13.12 3.17
N PRO A 451 -0.48 -12.48 2.60
CA PRO A 451 0.25 -13.05 1.46
C PRO A 451 1.07 -14.29 1.81
N ALA A 452 1.36 -14.54 3.10
CA ALA A 452 2.08 -15.72 3.58
C ALA A 452 1.16 -16.92 3.89
N GLU A 453 -0.15 -16.69 3.93
CA GLU A 453 -1.19 -17.71 4.16
C GLU A 453 -0.97 -18.95 3.29
N ASN A 454 -1.15 -20.13 3.91
CA ASN A 454 -1.03 -21.44 3.24
C ASN A 454 0.30 -21.65 2.51
N ALA A 455 1.41 -21.42 3.21
CA ALA A 455 2.78 -21.55 2.66
C ALA A 455 3.06 -20.59 1.49
N GLY A 456 2.53 -19.36 1.57
CA GLY A 456 2.74 -18.31 0.58
C GLY A 456 1.77 -18.36 -0.60
N ASP A 457 0.70 -19.15 -0.55
CA ASP A 457 -0.34 -19.09 -1.57
C ASP A 457 -1.03 -17.71 -1.56
N GLY A 458 -1.25 -17.20 -0.34
CA GLY A 458 -1.85 -15.91 -0.07
C GLY A 458 -3.38 -15.93 -0.14
N ALA A 459 -4.01 -15.10 0.67
CA ALA A 459 -5.46 -14.91 0.68
C ALA A 459 -5.85 -13.47 1.04
N VAL A 460 -7.06 -13.11 0.65
CA VAL A 460 -7.70 -11.82 0.96
C VAL A 460 -9.04 -12.07 1.62
N TRP A 461 -9.34 -11.30 2.66
CA TRP A 461 -10.62 -11.26 3.36
C TRP A 461 -11.32 -9.95 3.03
N LEU A 462 -12.60 -10.02 2.70
CA LEU A 462 -13.46 -8.85 2.58
C LEU A 462 -14.39 -8.78 3.80
N LEU A 463 -14.32 -7.66 4.53
CA LEU A 463 -15.18 -7.33 5.67
C LEU A 463 -16.19 -6.26 5.24
N PRO A 464 -17.51 -6.56 5.26
CA PRO A 464 -18.53 -5.60 4.89
C PRO A 464 -18.56 -4.38 5.80
N ALA A 465 -18.98 -3.25 5.24
CA ALA A 465 -19.16 -2.00 5.96
C ALA A 465 -20.61 -1.79 6.43
N SER A 466 -20.78 -0.91 7.41
CA SER A 466 -22.10 -0.49 7.90
C SER A 466 -22.01 0.92 8.46
N SER A 467 -23.16 1.55 8.74
CA SER A 467 -23.20 2.86 9.39
C SER A 467 -22.56 2.90 10.80
N ARG A 468 -22.13 1.75 11.34
CA ARG A 468 -21.43 1.62 12.62
C ARG A 468 -19.96 1.22 12.50
N GLY A 469 -19.44 1.08 11.27
CA GLY A 469 -18.12 0.52 10.98
C GLY A 469 -18.19 -0.88 10.38
N LEU A 470 -17.08 -1.61 10.43
CA LEU A 470 -16.90 -2.92 9.80
C LEU A 470 -17.69 -4.03 10.52
N LEU A 471 -18.11 -5.02 9.75
CA LEU A 471 -18.83 -6.20 10.20
C LEU A 471 -17.97 -7.46 10.03
N ALA A 472 -17.79 -8.22 11.12
CA ALA A 472 -17.23 -9.57 11.04
C ALA A 472 -18.24 -10.59 10.49
N ASP A 473 -19.52 -10.44 10.84
CA ASP A 473 -20.56 -11.30 10.28
C ASP A 473 -20.83 -10.91 8.81
N GLY A 474 -20.69 -11.87 7.90
CA GLY A 474 -20.82 -11.64 6.46
C GLY A 474 -19.47 -11.51 5.74
N SER A 475 -18.35 -11.49 6.47
CA SER A 475 -17.02 -11.57 5.89
C SER A 475 -16.82 -12.87 5.13
N TRP A 476 -16.02 -12.80 4.06
CA TRP A 476 -15.64 -13.95 3.25
C TRP A 476 -14.19 -13.80 2.79
N SER A 477 -13.54 -14.91 2.43
CA SER A 477 -12.16 -14.91 1.95
C SER A 477 -11.99 -15.68 0.66
N TYR A 478 -10.90 -15.37 -0.06
CA TYR A 478 -10.56 -15.97 -1.34
C TYR A 478 -9.04 -15.90 -1.60
N GLY A 479 -8.54 -16.87 -2.37
CA GLY A 479 -7.18 -16.85 -2.92
C GLY A 479 -7.18 -16.75 -4.45
N ALA A 480 -6.01 -16.65 -5.05
CA ALA A 480 -5.88 -16.43 -6.50
C ALA A 480 -6.59 -17.47 -7.38
N ALA A 481 -6.65 -18.72 -6.93
CA ALA A 481 -7.32 -19.80 -7.66
C ALA A 481 -8.82 -19.53 -7.87
N ALA A 482 -9.48 -18.84 -6.93
CA ALA A 482 -10.89 -18.46 -7.05
C ALA A 482 -11.13 -17.44 -8.18
N LEU A 483 -10.10 -16.68 -8.55
CA LEU A 483 -10.09 -15.72 -9.66
C LEU A 483 -9.57 -16.33 -10.96
N GLY A 484 -8.97 -17.51 -10.89
CA GLY A 484 -8.41 -18.24 -12.02
C GLY A 484 -6.90 -18.14 -12.18
N GLY A 485 -6.21 -17.55 -11.21
CA GLY A 485 -4.76 -17.48 -11.14
C GLY A 485 -4.16 -18.76 -10.56
N HIS A 486 -2.85 -18.92 -10.74
CA HIS A 486 -2.09 -19.99 -10.10
C HIS A 486 -1.75 -19.61 -8.65
N ALA A 487 -2.21 -20.38 -7.67
CA ALA A 487 -2.10 -19.99 -6.26
C ALA A 487 -0.79 -20.39 -5.58
N HIS A 488 -0.15 -21.50 -5.98
CA HIS A 488 0.95 -22.05 -5.18
C HIS A 488 2.13 -21.08 -5.06
N ALA A 489 2.48 -20.72 -3.81
CA ALA A 489 3.56 -19.78 -3.47
C ALA A 489 3.47 -18.44 -4.23
N ALA A 490 2.24 -17.99 -4.56
CA ALA A 490 2.01 -16.85 -5.43
C ALA A 490 2.00 -15.51 -4.69
N ARG A 491 1.89 -15.53 -3.36
CA ARG A 491 1.72 -14.38 -2.48
C ARG A 491 0.56 -13.49 -2.89
N PHE A 492 -0.58 -14.12 -3.13
CA PHE A 492 -1.80 -13.41 -3.50
C PHE A 492 -2.18 -12.37 -2.42
N GLY A 493 -2.52 -11.16 -2.85
CA GLY A 493 -2.80 -10.05 -1.94
C GLY A 493 -1.57 -9.29 -1.46
N ALA A 494 -0.37 -9.55 -2.03
CA ALA A 494 0.84 -8.81 -1.70
C ALA A 494 0.75 -7.30 -1.99
N VAL A 495 -0.13 -6.93 -2.93
CA VAL A 495 -0.49 -5.55 -3.27
C VAL A 495 -1.94 -5.55 -3.72
N ILE A 496 -2.72 -4.58 -3.28
CA ILE A 496 -3.98 -4.21 -3.93
C ILE A 496 -3.81 -2.73 -4.26
N ASP A 497 -4.24 -2.29 -5.44
CA ASP A 497 -4.30 -0.84 -5.76
C ASP A 497 -5.07 -0.13 -4.66
N GLU A 498 -4.93 1.18 -4.52
CA GLU A 498 -5.71 1.94 -3.53
C GLU A 498 -6.71 2.91 -4.14
#